data_AF-A0A8T9FYH7-F1
#
_entry.id   AF-A0A8T9FYH7-F1
#
_cell.length_a   1.000
_cell.length_b   1.000
_cell.length_c   1.000
_cell.angle_alpha   90.00
_cell.angle_beta   90.00
_cell.angle_gamma   90.00
#
_symmetry.space_group_name_H-M   'P 1'
#
loop_
_entity.id
_entity.type
_entity.pdbx_description
1 polymer ?
#
loop_
_entity_poly.entity_id
_entity_poly.type
_entity_poly.pdbx_seq_one_letter_code
_entity_poly.pdbx_strand_id
1 'polypeptide(L)'
;MIGLLDSLKIGAGAILGAALFAAPAYLYGVRAGKTAAATAALEKTVEILRERKLTDEMVSGMSDDDLCRALGGVLNDGRCE
;
A
#
# COMPACT_ATOMS: atom_id res chain seq x y z
N MET A 1 11.96 30.95 -47.97
CA MET A 1 10.54 30.55 -47.85
C MET A 1 10.51 29.14 -47.31
N ILE A 2 10.03 28.94 -46.08
CA ILE A 2 9.87 27.60 -45.51
C ILE A 2 8.67 26.98 -46.21
N GLY A 3 8.90 25.95 -47.02
CA GLY A 3 7.83 25.25 -47.73
C GLY A 3 6.97 24.44 -46.75
N LEU A 4 5.73 24.11 -47.15
CA LEU A 4 4.80 23.30 -46.35
C LEU A 4 5.45 22.00 -45.82
N LEU A 5 6.32 21.38 -46.64
CA LEU A 5 7.02 20.15 -46.31
C LEU A 5 8.10 20.34 -45.21
N ASP A 6 8.75 21.50 -45.15
CA ASP A 6 9.75 21.81 -44.11
C ASP A 6 9.08 22.07 -42.77
N SER A 7 7.95 22.79 -42.77
CA SER A 7 7.12 23.00 -41.56
C SER A 7 6.63 21.66 -40.99
N LEU A 8 6.24 20.73 -41.86
CA LEU A 8 5.78 19.41 -41.46
C LEU A 8 6.92 18.56 -40.86
N LYS A 9 8.12 18.60 -41.46
CA LYS A 9 9.30 17.90 -40.93
C LYS A 9 9.71 18.43 -39.56
N ILE A 10 9.70 19.75 -39.38
CA ILE A 10 10.03 20.39 -38.10
C ILE A 10 8.99 20.01 -37.04
N GLY A 11 7.69 20.08 -37.37
CA GLY A 11 6.62 19.68 -36.46
C GLY A 11 6.69 18.20 -36.07
N ALA A 12 6.92 17.33 -37.05
CA ALA A 12 7.09 15.89 -36.80
C ALA A 12 8.29 15.60 -35.90
N GLY A 13 9.44 16.25 -36.14
CA GLY A 13 10.62 16.12 -35.32
C GLY A 13 10.41 16.59 -33.87
N ALA A 14 9.69 17.70 -33.68
CA ALA A 14 9.37 18.21 -32.34
C ALA A 14 8.47 17.25 -31.54
N ILE A 15 7.44 16.67 -32.18
CA ILE A 15 6.54 15.69 -31.54
C ILE A 15 7.30 14.42 -31.19
N LEU A 16 8.11 13.90 -32.11
CA LEU A 16 8.94 12.71 -31.87
C LEU A 16 9.94 12.94 -30.74
N GLY A 17 10.59 14.10 -30.71
CA GLY A 17 11.48 14.50 -29.62
C GLY A 17 10.74 14.53 -28.28
N ALA A 18 9.59 15.22 -28.20
CA ALA A 18 8.78 15.30 -26.99
C ALA A 18 8.33 13.91 -26.51
N ALA A 19 7.90 13.04 -27.41
CA ALA A 19 7.49 11.68 -27.09
C ALA A 19 8.66 10.84 -26.53
N LEU A 20 9.86 10.97 -27.09
CA LEU A 20 11.06 10.27 -26.62
C LEU A 20 11.47 10.66 -25.19
N PHE A 21 11.23 11.91 -24.78
CA PHE A 21 11.48 12.33 -23.39
C PHE A 21 10.32 11.99 -22.45
N ALA A 22 9.07 12.18 -22.90
CA ALA A 22 7.89 11.99 -22.05
C ALA A 22 7.58 10.50 -21.78
N ALA A 23 7.76 9.63 -22.77
CA ALA A 23 7.46 8.20 -22.65
C ALA A 23 8.27 7.49 -21.54
N PRO A 24 9.61 7.61 -21.46
CA PRO A 24 10.36 6.97 -20.39
C PRO A 24 10.05 7.58 -19.02
N ALA A 25 9.83 8.90 -18.93
CA ALA A 25 9.44 9.57 -17.69
C ALA A 25 8.08 9.05 -17.18
N TYR A 26 7.10 8.89 -18.07
CA TYR A 26 5.79 8.33 -17.74
C TYR A 26 5.90 6.87 -17.30
N LEU A 27 6.61 6.02 -18.05
CA LEU A 27 6.78 4.61 -17.71
C LEU A 27 7.51 4.42 -16.38
N TYR A 28 8.54 5.23 -16.10
CA TYR A 28 9.25 5.19 -14.83
C TYR A 28 8.35 5.65 -13.68
N GLY A 29 7.62 6.75 -13.85
CA GLY A 29 6.66 7.26 -12.86
C GLY A 29 5.55 6.24 -12.54
N VAL A 30 4.97 5.59 -13.55
CA VAL A 30 3.95 4.55 -13.36
C VAL A 30 4.52 3.34 -12.60
N ARG A 31 5.76 2.93 -12.90
CA ARG A 31 6.41 1.84 -12.17
C ARG A 31 6.68 2.22 -10.71
N ALA A 32 7.19 3.42 -10.47
CA ALA A 32 7.43 3.95 -9.12
C ALA A 32 6.14 4.07 -8.29
N GLY A 33 5.04 4.51 -8.93
CA GLY A 33 3.73 4.56 -8.29
C GLY A 33 3.20 3.19 -7.89
N LYS A 34 3.37 2.17 -8.75
CA LYS A 34 2.99 0.79 -8.44
C LYS A 34 3.77 0.21 -7.27
N THR A 35 5.08 0.46 -7.20
CA THR A 35 5.90 0.01 -6.07
C THR A 35 5.51 0.72 -4.77
N ALA A 36 5.25 2.04 -4.83
CA ALA A 36 4.81 2.81 -3.67
C ALA A 36 3.43 2.35 -3.15
N ALA A 37 2.51 2.01 -4.06
CA ALA A 37 1.20 1.47 -3.69
C ALA A 37 1.32 0.08 -3.03
N ALA A 38 2.19 -0.79 -3.55
CA ALA A 38 2.43 -2.11 -2.97
C ALA A 38 3.08 -2.01 -1.57
N THR A 39 4.03 -1.10 -1.37
CA THR A 39 4.64 -0.88 -0.05
C THR A 39 3.65 -0.29 0.94
N ALA A 40 2.81 0.67 0.52
CA ALA A 40 1.78 1.25 1.38
C ALA A 40 0.73 0.22 1.83
N ALA A 41 0.33 -0.69 0.93
CA ALA A 41 -0.58 -1.79 1.27
C ALA A 41 0.07 -2.79 2.26
N LEU A 42 1.37 -3.07 2.08
CA LEU A 42 2.12 -3.94 2.98
C LEU A 42 2.26 -3.31 4.38
N GLU A 43 2.59 -2.03 4.46
CA GLU A 43 2.74 -1.28 5.71
C GLU A 43 1.43 -1.27 6.51
N LYS A 44 0.30 -1.03 5.85
CA LYS A 44 -1.03 -1.12 6.47
C LYS A 44 -1.36 -2.51 7.01
N THR A 45 -0.94 -3.56 6.30
CA THR A 45 -1.17 -4.94 6.75
C THR A 45 -0.28 -5.28 7.95
N VAL A 46 0.98 -4.84 7.95
CA VAL A 46 1.92 -5.05 9.08
C VAL A 46 1.45 -4.32 10.33
N GLU A 47 0.90 -3.11 10.21
CA GLU A 47 0.37 -2.36 11.35
C GLU A 47 -0.79 -3.09 12.03
N ILE A 48 -1.77 -3.56 11.25
CA ILE A 48 -2.90 -4.35 11.76
C ILE A 48 -2.41 -5.64 12.44
N LEU A 49 -1.39 -6.29 11.88
CA LEU A 49 -0.80 -7.49 12.48
C LEU A 49 -0.04 -7.18 13.78
N ARG A 50 0.61 -6.01 13.90
CA ARG A 50 1.24 -5.58 15.16
C ARG A 50 0.20 -5.29 16.25
N GLU A 51 -0.85 -4.55 15.93
CA GLU A 51 -1.93 -4.27 16.88
C GLU A 51 -2.58 -5.56 17.39
N ARG A 52 -2.81 -6.53 16.48
CA ARG A 52 -3.32 -7.85 16.85
C ARG A 52 -2.33 -8.64 17.69
N LYS A 53 -1.03 -8.62 17.35
CA LYS A 53 0.00 -9.30 18.16
C LYS A 53 0.05 -8.75 19.59
N LEU A 54 0.01 -7.43 19.77
CA LEU A 54 0.01 -6.83 21.11
C LEU A 54 -1.24 -7.22 21.90
N THR A 55 -2.39 -7.31 21.22
CA THR A 55 -3.64 -7.76 21.83
C THR A 55 -3.58 -9.24 22.20
N ASP A 56 -3.09 -10.11 21.31
CA ASP A 56 -2.92 -11.54 21.58
C ASP A 56 -1.90 -11.80 22.70
N GLU A 57 -0.83 -11.02 22.77
CA GLU A 57 0.16 -11.14 23.85
C GLU A 57 -0.46 -10.74 25.20
N MET A 58 -1.25 -9.65 25.23
CA MET A 58 -2.03 -9.25 26.41
C MET A 58 -3.07 -10.31 26.81
N VAL A 59 -3.82 -10.86 25.84
CA VAL A 59 -4.84 -11.88 26.09
C VAL A 59 -4.21 -13.21 26.52
N SER A 60 -3.10 -13.63 25.90
CA SER A 60 -2.38 -14.87 26.26
C SER A 60 -1.69 -14.79 27.62
N GLY A 61 -1.36 -13.58 28.08
CA GLY A 61 -0.81 -13.34 29.41
C GLY A 61 -1.86 -13.22 30.51
N MET A 62 -3.14 -13.10 30.18
CA MET A 62 -4.23 -13.10 31.17
C MET A 62 -4.48 -14.53 31.66
N SER A 63 -4.74 -14.67 32.95
CA SER A 63 -5.26 -15.92 33.51
C SER A 63 -6.66 -16.18 32.96
N ASP A 64 -7.08 -17.45 32.86
CA ASP A 64 -8.41 -17.83 32.37
C ASP A 64 -9.54 -17.13 33.15
N ASP A 65 -9.33 -16.91 34.45
CA ASP A 65 -10.22 -16.15 35.33
C ASP A 65 -10.36 -14.68 34.92
N ASP A 66 -9.23 -14.02 34.63
CA ASP A 66 -9.21 -12.59 34.28
C ASP A 66 -9.73 -12.36 32.87
N LEU A 67 -9.42 -13.28 31.95
CA LEU A 67 -9.97 -13.25 30.59
C LEU A 67 -11.49 -13.45 30.62
N CYS A 68 -11.98 -14.41 31.40
CA CYS A 68 -13.41 -14.67 31.51
C CYS A 68 -14.17 -13.46 32.10
N ARG A 69 -13.62 -12.81 33.12
CA ARG A 69 -14.18 -11.58 33.68
C ARG A 69 -14.13 -10.40 32.73
N ALA A 70 -13.05 -10.26 31.96
CA ALA A 70 -12.93 -9.20 30.94
C ALA A 70 -13.96 -9.35 29.80
N LEU A 71 -14.34 -10.59 29.49
CA LEU A 71 -15.39 -10.92 28.52
C LEU A 71 -16.82 -10.79 29.09
N GLY A 72 -16.96 -10.51 30.39
CA GLY A 72 -18.25 -10.30 31.07
C GLY A 72 -18.90 -11.55 31.65
N GLY A 73 -18.18 -12.68 31.70
CA GLY A 73 -18.63 -13.93 32.30
C GLY A 73 -18.05 -14.19 33.69
N VAL A 74 -18.39 -15.35 34.25
CA VAL A 74 -17.82 -15.88 35.50
C VAL A 74 -17.14 -17.21 35.21
N LEU A 75 -15.90 -17.39 35.70
CA LEU A 75 -15.22 -18.68 35.58
C LEU A 75 -15.83 -19.67 36.57
N ASN A 76 -16.34 -20.78 36.06
CA ASN A 76 -16.97 -21.85 36.83
C ASN A 76 -16.50 -23.21 36.31
N ASP A 77 -15.82 -23.98 37.16
CA ASP A 77 -15.28 -25.31 36.83
C ASP A 77 -14.40 -25.34 35.54
N GLY A 78 -13.65 -24.26 35.30
CA GLY A 78 -12.78 -24.12 34.13
C GLY A 78 -13.49 -23.74 32.83
N ARG A 79 -14.78 -23.38 32.87
CA ARG A 79 -15.52 -22.78 31.75
C ARG A 79 -15.96 -21.37 32.08
N CYS A 80 -16.02 -20.52 31.06
CA CYS A 80 -16.57 -19.18 31.19
C CYS A 80 -18.07 -19.22 30.87
N GLU A 81 -18.90 -18.86 31.85
CA GLU A 81 -20.38 -18.89 31.81
C GLU A 81 -20.99 -17.49 31.93
#